data_AF-A0A926UB17-F1
#
_entry.id   AF-A0A926UB17-F1
#
_cell.length_a   1.000
_cell.length_b   1.000
_cell.length_c   1.000
_cell.angle_alpha   90.00
_cell.angle_beta   90.00
_cell.angle_gamma   90.00
#
_symmetry.space_group_name_H-M   'P 1'
#
loop_
_entity.id
_entity.type
_entity.pdbx_description
1 polymer ?
#
loop_
_entity_poly.entity_id
_entity_poly.type
_entity_poly.pdbx_seq_one_letter_code
_entity_poly.pdbx_strand_id
1 'polypeptide(L)'
;MTTAQRPTLVFTGLLQSDVAASTVGQLAWAVLRVIAGTVMIQHGLEKIGDIQGFADAYVSAIGLPFPIFFSYCAAFAELIGAPLVILGLFTRLGSLALLGTMSVAIYHHLLVAGLNLSYLELSLLYTGCFAFFLVNGGGRFSLDALIDAWLVRGSQARRLETLEASYTASEQILQSTEVAPEISVEQK
;
A
#
# COMPACT_ATOMS: atom_id res chain seq x y z
N MET A 1 4.39 -29.76 -17.41
CA MET A 1 3.18 -29.03 -17.83
C MET A 1 2.38 -28.77 -16.55
N THR A 2 2.15 -27.57 -16.04
CA THR A 2 2.04 -26.22 -16.59
C THR A 2 2.55 -25.19 -15.57
N THR A 3 3.17 -24.15 -16.10
CA THR A 3 3.71 -22.96 -15.45
C THR A 3 2.59 -22.20 -14.71
N ALA A 4 2.48 -22.36 -13.40
CA ALA A 4 1.72 -21.42 -12.57
C ALA A 4 2.58 -20.17 -12.34
N GLN A 5 2.66 -19.29 -13.35
CA GLN A 5 3.22 -17.96 -13.16
C GLN A 5 2.39 -17.24 -12.11
N ARG A 6 3.02 -16.98 -10.97
CA ARG A 6 2.40 -16.41 -9.77
C ARG A 6 1.99 -14.95 -10.04
N PRO A 7 0.69 -14.59 -10.00
CA PRO A 7 0.27 -13.17 -10.01
C PRO A 7 0.66 -12.42 -8.72
N THR A 8 1.36 -13.09 -7.79
CA THR A 8 1.71 -12.59 -6.46
C THR A 8 2.65 -11.38 -6.48
N LEU A 9 3.48 -11.20 -7.52
CA LEU A 9 4.51 -10.14 -7.56
C LEU A 9 3.96 -8.71 -7.55
N VAL A 10 2.86 -8.45 -8.26
CA VAL A 10 2.25 -7.10 -8.32
C VAL A 10 1.57 -6.77 -7.00
N PHE A 11 0.88 -7.74 -6.40
CA PHE A 11 0.21 -7.57 -5.12
C PHE A 11 1.21 -7.35 -3.98
N THR A 12 2.33 -8.06 -4.02
CA THR A 12 3.44 -7.88 -3.08
C THR A 12 4.09 -6.51 -3.24
N GLY A 13 4.31 -6.01 -4.47
CA GLY A 13 4.88 -4.67 -4.70
C GLY A 13 3.99 -3.52 -4.20
N LEU A 14 2.66 -3.68 -4.28
CA LEU A 14 1.71 -2.68 -3.78
C LEU A 14 1.66 -2.60 -2.26
N LEU A 15 1.93 -3.72 -1.57
CA LEU A 15 1.89 -3.83 -0.11
C LEU A 15 3.27 -3.66 0.55
N GLN A 16 4.36 -3.79 -0.20
CA GLN A 16 5.71 -3.61 0.34
C GLN A 16 5.95 -2.15 0.74
N SER A 17 6.03 -1.93 2.06
CA SER A 17 6.53 -0.70 2.66
C SER A 17 8.04 -0.74 2.85
N ASP A 18 8.72 0.39 2.71
CA ASP A 18 10.12 0.51 3.11
C ASP A 18 10.22 0.45 4.65
N VAL A 19 11.11 -0.41 5.13
CA VAL A 19 11.34 -0.69 6.55
C VAL A 19 12.79 -0.33 6.96
N ALA A 20 13.59 0.22 6.05
CA ALA A 20 15.02 0.47 6.26
C ALA A 20 15.31 1.56 7.30
N ALA A 21 14.38 2.50 7.52
CA ALA A 21 14.57 3.58 8.47
C ALA A 21 14.64 3.09 9.93
N SER A 22 15.27 3.87 10.81
CA SER A 22 15.27 3.57 12.26
C SER A 22 13.85 3.57 12.83
N THR A 23 13.61 2.89 13.96
CA THR A 23 12.28 2.84 14.59
C THR A 23 11.70 4.25 14.83
N VAL A 24 12.56 5.21 15.19
CA VAL A 24 12.18 6.62 15.36
C VAL A 24 11.77 7.26 14.02
N GLY A 25 12.52 7.01 12.95
CA GLY A 25 12.17 7.50 11.61
C GLY A 25 10.83 6.93 11.14
N GLN A 26 10.56 5.66 11.43
CA GLN A 26 9.30 5.02 11.06
C GLN A 26 8.12 5.51 11.89
N LEU A 27 8.34 5.86 13.16
CA LEU A 27 7.34 6.53 13.97
C LEU A 27 7.05 7.92 13.40
N ALA A 28 8.07 8.67 12.99
CA ALA A 28 7.89 9.97 12.34
C ALA A 28 7.08 9.85 11.04
N TRP A 29 7.31 8.82 10.23
CA TRP A 29 6.51 8.55 9.03
C TRP A 29 5.06 8.26 9.38
N ALA A 30 4.79 7.47 10.43
CA ALA A 30 3.43 7.19 10.89
C ALA A 30 2.72 8.46 11.37
N VAL A 31 3.40 9.32 12.14
CA VAL A 31 2.86 10.61 12.60
C VAL A 31 2.56 11.51 11.41
N LEU A 32 3.49 11.66 10.47
CA LEU A 32 3.29 12.44 9.25
C LEU A 32 2.08 11.95 8.45
N ARG A 33 1.94 10.62 8.34
CA ARG A 33 0.84 9.95 7.64
C ARG A 33 -0.51 10.28 8.26
N VAL A 34 -0.61 10.16 9.59
CA VAL A 34 -1.84 10.46 10.34
C VAL A 34 -2.20 11.93 10.23
N ILE A 35 -1.23 12.84 10.38
CA ILE A 35 -1.48 14.29 10.28
C ILE A 35 -1.93 14.65 8.86
N ALA A 36 -1.14 14.30 7.84
CA ALA A 36 -1.42 14.65 6.45
C ALA A 36 -2.77 14.06 5.99
N GLY A 37 -3.06 12.82 6.36
CA GLY A 37 -4.35 12.19 6.06
C GLY A 37 -5.51 12.84 6.82
N THR A 38 -5.37 13.14 8.11
CA THR A 38 -6.47 13.73 8.90
C THR A 38 -6.88 15.09 8.36
N VAL A 39 -5.92 15.95 8.03
CA VAL A 39 -6.25 17.27 7.47
C VAL A 39 -6.81 17.13 6.05
N MET A 40 -6.40 16.11 5.29
CA MET A 40 -6.98 15.84 3.96
C MET A 40 -8.45 15.40 4.01
N ILE A 41 -8.90 14.75 5.08
CA ILE A 41 -10.33 14.41 5.24
C ILE A 41 -11.20 15.67 5.24
N GLN A 42 -10.73 16.76 5.85
CA GLN A 42 -11.46 18.02 5.89
C GLN A 42 -11.73 18.55 4.47
N HIS A 43 -10.73 18.47 3.58
CA HIS A 43 -10.89 18.87 2.18
C HIS A 43 -11.93 18.01 1.43
N GLY A 44 -12.00 16.71 1.73
CA GLY A 44 -13.00 15.83 1.15
C GLY A 44 -14.41 16.12 1.66
N LEU A 45 -14.54 16.44 2.96
CA LEU A 45 -15.81 16.81 3.59
C LEU A 45 -16.35 18.14 3.06
N GLU A 46 -15.48 19.12 2.86
CA GLU A 46 -15.86 20.41 2.26
C GLU A 46 -16.38 20.22 0.83
N LYS A 47 -15.72 19.38 0.03
CA LYS A 47 -16.17 19.07 -1.34
C LYS A 47 -17.53 18.40 -1.37
N ILE A 48 -17.77 17.40 -0.50
CA ILE A 48 -19.05 16.69 -0.50
C ILE A 48 -20.20 17.55 0.08
N GLY A 49 -19.87 18.52 0.94
CA GLY A 49 -20.83 19.46 1.51
C GLY A 49 -21.41 20.43 0.47
N ASP A 50 -20.63 20.83 -0.53
CA ASP A 50 -21.09 21.65 -1.66
C ASP A 50 -20.45 21.23 -2.99
N ILE A 51 -20.95 20.12 -3.53
CA ILE A 51 -20.46 19.56 -4.79
C ILE A 51 -20.72 20.50 -5.96
N GLN A 52 -21.86 21.21 -5.95
CA GLN A 52 -22.24 22.10 -7.05
C GLN A 52 -21.31 23.31 -7.09
N GLY A 53 -21.10 23.98 -5.95
CA GLY A 53 -20.16 25.09 -5.85
C GLY A 53 -18.74 24.69 -6.21
N PHE A 54 -18.27 23.52 -5.77
CA PHE A 54 -16.96 23.01 -6.14
C PHE A 54 -16.84 22.72 -7.64
N ALA A 55 -17.88 22.13 -8.25
CA ALA A 55 -17.91 21.84 -9.68
C ALA A 55 -17.85 23.12 -10.53
N ASP A 56 -18.59 24.14 -10.14
CA ASP A 56 -18.68 25.40 -10.86
C ASP A 56 -17.39 26.23 -10.69
N ALA A 57 -16.81 26.27 -9.49
CA ALA A 57 -15.62 27.08 -9.18
C ALA A 57 -14.29 26.43 -9.61
N TYR A 58 -14.18 25.11 -9.52
CA TYR A 58 -12.91 24.40 -9.77
C TYR A 58 -12.93 23.59 -11.05
N VAL A 59 -13.90 22.68 -11.19
CA VAL A 59 -13.89 21.69 -12.27
C VAL A 59 -14.26 22.30 -13.63
N SER A 60 -15.22 23.22 -13.62
CA SER A 60 -15.60 23.97 -14.83
C SER A 60 -14.51 24.96 -15.25
N ALA A 61 -13.80 25.56 -14.29
CA ALA A 61 -12.71 26.50 -14.55
C ALA A 61 -11.52 25.84 -15.29
N ILE A 62 -11.28 24.55 -15.07
CA ILE A 62 -10.27 23.77 -15.80
C ILE A 62 -10.78 23.15 -17.10
N GLY A 63 -12.05 23.37 -17.46
CA GLY A 63 -12.64 22.93 -18.72
C GLY A 63 -12.93 21.42 -18.83
N LEU A 64 -13.04 20.70 -17.71
CA LEU A 64 -13.37 19.27 -17.74
C LEU A 64 -14.85 19.04 -18.13
N PRO A 65 -15.14 18.04 -19.00
CA PRO A 65 -16.51 17.66 -19.29
C PRO A 65 -17.15 16.99 -18.06
N PHE A 66 -18.45 17.20 -17.85
CA PHE A 66 -19.19 16.68 -16.68
C PHE A 66 -18.63 17.11 -15.31
N PRO A 67 -18.67 18.43 -14.98
CA PRO A 67 -18.05 18.96 -13.77
C PRO A 67 -18.48 18.26 -12.47
N ILE A 68 -19.78 17.96 -12.35
CA ILE A 68 -20.36 17.31 -11.18
C ILE A 68 -19.79 15.90 -10.95
N PHE A 69 -19.63 15.12 -12.02
CA PHE A 69 -19.10 13.77 -11.92
C PHE A 69 -17.67 13.78 -11.38
N PHE A 70 -16.80 14.64 -11.94
CA PHE A 70 -15.43 14.76 -11.48
C PHE A 70 -15.32 15.35 -10.07
N SER A 71 -16.23 16.23 -9.66
CA SER A 71 -16.33 16.69 -8.27
C SER A 71 -16.58 15.55 -7.29
N TYR A 72 -17.51 14.65 -7.60
CA TYR A 72 -17.73 13.45 -6.77
C TYR A 72 -16.50 12.54 -6.76
N CYS A 73 -15.86 12.32 -7.91
CA CYS A 73 -14.62 11.53 -7.99
C CYS A 73 -13.53 12.12 -7.10
N ALA A 74 -13.32 13.44 -7.12
CA ALA A 74 -12.35 14.12 -6.27
C ALA A 74 -12.71 14.00 -4.78
N ALA A 75 -13.97 14.24 -4.41
CA ALA A 75 -14.45 14.13 -3.04
C ALA A 75 -14.27 12.71 -2.48
N PHE A 76 -14.66 11.68 -3.24
CA PHE A 76 -14.49 10.29 -2.81
C PHE A 76 -13.04 9.85 -2.80
N ALA A 77 -12.20 10.33 -3.73
CA ALA A 77 -10.77 10.07 -3.71
C ALA A 77 -10.13 10.58 -2.42
N GLU A 78 -10.54 11.75 -1.94
CA GLU A 78 -10.05 12.30 -0.67
C GLU A 78 -10.66 11.59 0.56
N LEU A 79 -11.98 11.37 0.58
CA LEU A 79 -12.68 10.75 1.70
C LEU A 79 -12.34 9.26 1.90
N ILE A 80 -11.94 8.56 0.84
CA ILE A 80 -11.52 7.15 0.92
C ILE A 80 -10.00 7.06 0.99
N GLY A 81 -9.29 7.83 0.16
CA GLY A 81 -7.83 7.81 0.09
C GLY A 81 -7.19 8.27 1.40
N ALA A 82 -7.74 9.29 2.06
CA ALA A 82 -7.17 9.79 3.31
C ALA A 82 -7.25 8.77 4.45
N PRO A 83 -8.40 8.14 4.77
CA PRO A 83 -8.45 7.05 5.75
C PRO A 83 -7.54 5.87 5.42
N LEU A 84 -7.46 5.46 4.14
CA LEU A 84 -6.54 4.40 3.70
C LEU A 84 -5.09 4.75 4.03
N VAL A 85 -4.68 5.99 3.72
CA VAL A 85 -3.35 6.49 4.08
C VAL A 85 -3.19 6.55 5.60
N ILE A 86 -4.12 7.10 6.37
CA ILE A 86 -4.03 7.18 7.85
C ILE A 86 -3.78 5.80 8.47
N LEU A 87 -4.58 4.81 8.09
CA LEU A 87 -4.47 3.44 8.58
C LEU A 87 -3.21 2.74 8.06
N GLY A 88 -2.64 3.23 6.96
CA GLY A 88 -1.57 2.56 6.24
C GLY A 88 -2.07 1.26 5.62
N LEU A 89 -3.28 1.28 5.05
CA LEU A 89 -3.88 0.18 4.30
C LEU A 89 -3.92 0.56 2.82
N PHE A 90 -3.34 -0.25 1.96
CA PHE A 90 -3.12 0.10 0.54
C PHE A 90 -2.53 1.50 0.37
N THR A 91 -1.52 1.81 1.18
CA THR A 91 -1.00 3.18 1.34
C THR A 91 -0.60 3.81 0.00
N ARG A 92 -0.02 3.02 -0.91
CA ARG A 92 0.36 3.47 -2.26
C ARG A 92 -0.85 3.85 -3.11
N LEU A 93 -1.92 3.06 -3.08
CA LEU A 93 -3.15 3.35 -3.83
C LEU A 93 -3.87 4.58 -3.26
N GLY A 94 -3.99 4.66 -1.94
CA GLY A 94 -4.55 5.85 -1.28
C GLY A 94 -3.75 7.10 -1.61
N SER A 95 -2.42 7.03 -1.51
CA SER A 95 -1.53 8.15 -1.82
C SER A 95 -1.57 8.53 -3.30
N LEU A 96 -1.74 7.59 -4.22
CA LEU A 96 -1.90 7.86 -5.65
C LEU A 96 -3.20 8.64 -5.93
N ALA A 97 -4.31 8.24 -5.30
CA ALA A 97 -5.59 8.94 -5.43
C ALA A 97 -5.49 10.38 -4.91
N LEU A 98 -4.90 10.57 -3.71
CA LEU A 98 -4.69 11.89 -3.12
C LEU A 98 -3.75 12.76 -3.95
N LEU A 99 -2.66 12.19 -4.46
CA LEU A 99 -1.72 12.88 -5.34
C LEU A 99 -2.43 13.35 -6.62
N GLY A 100 -3.33 12.53 -7.18
CA GLY A 100 -4.16 12.93 -8.32
C GLY A 100 -5.00 14.17 -8.02
N THR A 101 -5.70 14.20 -6.88
CA THR A 101 -6.52 15.35 -6.48
C THR A 101 -5.69 16.62 -6.27
N MET A 102 -4.52 16.51 -5.63
CA MET A 102 -3.61 17.65 -5.43
C MET A 102 -2.99 18.13 -6.74
N SER A 103 -2.72 17.23 -7.68
CA SER A 103 -2.22 17.58 -9.01
C SER A 103 -3.24 18.41 -9.80
N VAL A 104 -4.52 18.04 -9.72
CA VAL A 104 -5.62 18.82 -10.32
C VAL A 104 -5.77 20.17 -9.62
N ALA A 105 -5.64 20.23 -8.30
CA ALA A 105 -5.68 21.49 -7.55
C ALA A 105 -4.53 22.43 -7.94
N ILE A 106 -3.30 21.92 -8.07
CA ILE A 106 -2.14 22.68 -8.55
C ILE A 106 -2.42 23.23 -9.96
N TYR A 107 -2.96 22.39 -10.86
CA TYR A 107 -3.28 22.81 -12.21
C TYR A 107 -4.31 23.94 -12.24
N HIS A 108 -5.37 23.84 -11.43
CA HIS A 108 -6.37 24.92 -11.28
C HIS A 108 -5.73 26.21 -10.77
N HIS A 109 -4.91 26.17 -9.72
CA HIS A 109 -4.24 27.35 -9.19
C HIS A 109 -3.30 28.00 -10.21
N LEU A 110 -2.57 27.20 -11.00
CA LEU A 110 -1.73 27.70 -12.10
C LEU A 110 -2.56 28.43 -13.16
N LEU A 111 -3.75 27.93 -13.50
CA LEU A 111 -4.61 28.56 -14.50
C LEU A 111 -5.24 29.86 -14.01
N VAL A 112 -5.71 29.90 -12.76
CA VAL A 112 -6.46 31.04 -12.22
C VAL A 112 -5.53 32.15 -11.71
N ALA A 113 -4.44 31.79 -11.04
CA ALA A 113 -3.56 32.74 -10.34
C ALA A 113 -2.12 32.75 -10.86
N GLY A 114 -1.78 31.91 -11.85
CA GLY A 114 -0.41 31.77 -12.35
C GLY A 114 0.53 31.14 -11.30
N LEU A 115 1.82 31.51 -11.37
CA LEU A 115 2.85 31.04 -10.42
C LEU A 115 2.83 31.84 -9.11
N ASN A 116 1.66 31.95 -8.48
CA ASN A 116 1.52 32.56 -7.17
C ASN A 116 1.72 31.52 -6.06
N LEU A 117 2.85 31.61 -5.36
CA LEU A 117 3.24 30.66 -4.33
C LEU A 117 2.24 30.58 -3.16
N SER A 118 1.53 31.66 -2.83
CA SER A 118 0.57 31.67 -1.72
C SER A 118 -0.62 30.73 -1.95
N TYR A 119 -1.02 30.50 -3.20
CA TYR A 119 -2.08 29.54 -3.51
C TYR A 119 -1.52 28.12 -3.72
N LEU A 120 -0.24 28.00 -4.10
CA LEU A 120 0.38 26.72 -4.43
C LEU A 120 1.00 26.01 -3.23
N GLU A 121 1.38 26.73 -2.18
CA GLU A 121 2.14 26.19 -1.04
C GLU A 121 1.49 24.95 -0.42
N LEU A 122 0.19 25.01 -0.16
CA LEU A 122 -0.53 23.94 0.53
C LEU A 122 -0.66 22.70 -0.36
N SER A 123 -1.05 22.88 -1.63
CA SER A 123 -1.19 21.78 -2.59
C SER A 123 0.15 21.12 -2.91
N LEU A 124 1.24 21.89 -2.97
CA LEU A 124 2.59 21.37 -3.15
C LEU A 124 3.07 20.59 -1.92
N LEU A 125 2.79 21.09 -0.71
CA LEU A 125 3.15 20.40 0.52
C LEU A 125 2.46 19.03 0.61
N TYR A 126 1.15 18.98 0.35
CA TYR A 126 0.42 17.72 0.29
C TYR A 126 0.93 16.79 -0.82
N THR A 127 1.21 17.33 -2.01
CA THR A 127 1.79 16.55 -3.11
C THR A 127 3.11 15.93 -2.68
N GLY A 128 3.99 16.68 -2.01
CA GLY A 128 5.25 16.16 -1.47
C GLY A 128 5.04 15.04 -0.44
N CYS A 129 4.11 15.22 0.49
CA CYS A 129 3.76 14.20 1.47
C CYS A 129 3.23 12.91 0.82
N PHE A 130 2.27 13.00 -0.10
CA PHE A 130 1.70 11.82 -0.74
C PHE A 130 2.65 11.19 -1.76
N ALA A 131 3.50 11.97 -2.44
CA ALA A 131 4.57 11.43 -3.27
C ALA A 131 5.57 10.63 -2.42
N PHE A 132 5.92 11.13 -1.23
CA PHE A 132 6.75 10.40 -0.28
C PHE A 132 6.14 9.03 0.10
N PHE A 133 4.85 9.00 0.47
CA PHE A 133 4.16 7.75 0.80
C PHE A 133 3.88 6.85 -0.41
N LEU A 134 3.75 7.41 -1.60
CA LEU A 134 3.63 6.64 -2.84
C LEU A 134 4.90 5.84 -3.15
N VAL A 135 6.08 6.45 -2.92
CA VAL A 135 7.39 5.82 -3.16
C VAL A 135 7.78 4.88 -2.01
N ASN A 136 7.72 5.36 -0.77
CA ASN A 136 8.19 4.64 0.42
C ASN A 136 7.14 3.66 0.98
N GLY A 137 5.85 3.83 0.67
CA GLY A 137 4.76 3.06 1.27
C GLY A 137 4.44 3.49 2.72
N GLY A 138 3.71 2.66 3.46
CA GLY A 138 3.15 3.01 4.78
C GLY A 138 4.09 2.91 5.99
N GLY A 139 5.30 2.36 5.84
CA GLY A 139 6.25 2.05 6.93
C GLY A 139 5.83 0.88 7.84
N ARG A 140 6.64 0.53 8.86
CA ARG A 140 6.33 -0.59 9.80
C ARG A 140 5.04 -0.42 10.58
N PHE A 141 4.65 0.81 10.92
CA PHE A 141 3.42 1.09 11.68
C PHE A 141 2.22 1.26 10.74
N SER A 142 2.12 0.40 9.73
CA SER A 142 1.02 0.34 8.77
C SER A 142 0.27 -0.99 8.90
N LEU A 143 -1.01 -0.98 8.56
CA LEU A 143 -1.76 -2.24 8.45
C LEU A 143 -1.20 -3.11 7.32
N ASP A 144 -0.68 -2.51 6.24
CA ASP A 144 0.02 -3.23 5.17
C ASP A 144 1.16 -4.09 5.71
N ALA A 145 2.03 -3.51 6.56
CA ALA A 145 3.13 -4.23 7.20
C ALA A 145 2.66 -5.29 8.20
N LEU A 146 1.56 -5.06 8.90
CA LEU A 146 0.97 -6.04 9.83
C LEU A 146 0.41 -7.25 9.08
N ILE A 147 -0.28 -7.02 7.97
CA ILE A 147 -0.83 -8.08 7.11
C ILE A 147 0.30 -8.90 6.50
N ASP A 148 1.34 -8.25 6.00
CA ASP A 148 2.52 -8.94 5.44
C ASP A 148 3.21 -9.82 6.49
N ALA A 149 3.43 -9.29 7.71
CA ALA A 149 4.01 -10.05 8.80
C ALA A 149 3.15 -11.27 9.21
N TRP A 150 1.83 -11.14 9.18
CA TRP A 150 0.90 -12.23 9.46
C TRP A 150 0.95 -13.32 8.38
N LEU A 151 0.94 -12.93 7.10
CA LEU A 151 1.02 -13.85 5.96
C LEU A 151 2.35 -14.62 5.94
N VAL A 152 3.47 -13.94 6.17
CA VAL A 152 4.80 -14.56 6.20
C VAL A 152 4.89 -15.57 7.34
N ARG A 153 4.42 -15.23 8.54
CA ARG A 153 4.46 -16.14 9.71
C ARG A 153 3.67 -17.44 9.44
N GLY A 154 2.49 -17.34 8.82
CA GLY A 154 1.69 -18.51 8.44
C GLY A 154 2.32 -19.37 7.34
N SER A 155 3.21 -18.81 6.52
CA SER A 155 3.97 -19.58 5.52
C SER A 155 5.16 -20.34 6.12
N GLN A 156 5.83 -19.75 7.12
CA GLN A 156 6.99 -20.36 7.79
C GLN A 156 6.58 -21.59 8.61
N ALA A 157 5.47 -21.51 9.35
CA ALA A 157 4.96 -22.63 10.15
C ALA A 157 4.72 -23.89 9.31
N ARG A 158 4.02 -23.74 8.17
CA ARG A 158 3.77 -24.85 7.23
C ARG A 158 5.06 -25.45 6.64
N ARG A 159 6.08 -24.61 6.44
CA ARG A 159 7.37 -25.06 5.90
C ARG A 159 8.14 -25.89 6.92
N LEU A 160 8.06 -25.53 8.20
CA LEU A 160 8.65 -26.29 9.30
C LEU A 160 7.95 -27.65 9.47
N GLU A 161 6.62 -27.69 9.46
CA GLU A 161 5.86 -28.95 9.51
C GLU A 161 6.25 -29.90 8.37
N THR A 162 6.45 -29.37 7.16
CA THR A 162 6.88 -30.17 6.01
C THR A 162 8.30 -30.70 6.18
N LEU A 163 9.21 -29.91 6.76
CA LEU A 163 10.59 -30.31 7.02
C LEU A 163 10.65 -31.38 8.11
N GLU A 164 9.88 -31.21 9.19
CA GLU A 164 9.76 -32.20 10.26
C GLU A 164 9.21 -33.52 9.73
N ALA A 165 8.14 -33.49 8.93
CA ALA A 165 7.59 -34.69 8.29
C ALA A 165 8.60 -35.38 7.37
N SER A 166 9.40 -34.61 6.61
CA SER A 166 10.43 -35.14 5.73
C SER A 166 11.58 -35.78 6.51
N TYR A 167 11.97 -35.17 7.63
CA TYR A 167 13.00 -35.69 8.53
C TYR A 167 12.57 -37.00 9.21
N THR A 168 11.35 -37.05 9.75
CA THR A 168 10.81 -38.29 10.35
C THR A 168 10.70 -39.42 9.33
N ALA A 169 10.25 -39.12 8.09
CA ALA A 169 10.19 -40.11 7.02
C ALA A 169 11.58 -40.67 6.67
N SER A 170 12.62 -39.82 6.70
CA SER A 170 13.99 -40.26 6.44
C SER A 170 14.57 -41.09 7.60
N GLU A 171 14.28 -40.76 8.86
CA GLU A 171 14.65 -41.62 10.00
C GLU A 171 14.02 -43.01 9.93
N GLN A 172 12.74 -43.10 9.57
CA GLN A 172 12.05 -44.39 9.41
C GLN A 172 12.70 -45.25 8.32
N ILE A 173 13.10 -44.64 7.20
CA ILE A 173 13.81 -45.35 6.12
C ILE A 173 15.16 -45.86 6.61
N LEU A 174 15.93 -45.04 7.32
CA LEU A 174 17.23 -45.43 7.87
C LEU A 174 17.10 -46.61 8.85
N GLN A 175 16.15 -46.53 9.79
CA GLN A 175 15.86 -47.63 10.73
C GLN A 175 15.43 -48.92 10.02
N SER A 176 14.63 -48.81 8.94
CA SER A 176 14.21 -49.99 8.17
C SER A 176 15.36 -50.62 7.34
N THR A 177 16.36 -49.82 6.96
CA THR A 177 17.53 -50.27 6.19
C THR A 177 18.58 -50.92 7.08
N GLU A 178 18.73 -50.43 8.32
CA GLU A 178 19.70 -50.95 9.31
C GLU A 178 19.28 -52.32 9.89
N VAL A 179 17.99 -52.68 9.81
CA VAL A 179 17.43 -53.95 10.31
C VAL A 179 17.27 -55.02 9.22
N ALA A 180 17.56 -54.70 7.96
CA ALA A 180 17.53 -55.70 6.89
C ALA A 180 18.66 -56.72 7.10
N PRO A 181 18.36 -58.03 7.29
CA PRO A 181 19.41 -59.03 7.50
C PRO A 181 20.32 -59.07 6.27
N GLU A 182 21.62 -59.17 6.50
CA GLU A 182 22.62 -59.57 5.51
C GLU A 182 22.03 -60.73 4.69
N ILE A 183 21.62 -60.43 3.45
CA ILE A 183 21.13 -61.45 2.54
C ILE A 183 22.32 -62.37 2.33
N SER A 184 22.21 -63.55 2.93
CA SER A 184 23.18 -64.63 2.86
C SER A 184 23.40 -64.91 1.38
N VAL A 185 24.55 -64.48 0.87
CA VAL A 185 25.04 -64.87 -0.44
C VAL A 185 25.34 -66.36 -0.33
N GLU A 186 24.32 -67.15 -0.64
CA GLU A 186 24.38 -68.60 -0.71
C GLU A 186 25.40 -68.97 -1.78
N GLN A 187 26.58 -69.40 -1.32
CA GLN A 187 27.63 -69.94 -2.16
C GLN A 187 27.12 -71.22 -2.83
N LYS A 188 27.21 -71.25 -4.16
CA LYS A 188 27.05 -72.45 -4.98
C LYS A 188 28.35 -72.72 -5.72
#